data_AF-A0A2V8IJW9-F1
#
_entry.id   AF-A0A2V8IJW9-F1
#
_cell.length_a   1.000
_cell.length_b   1.000
_cell.length_c   1.000
_cell.angle_alpha   90.00
_cell.angle_beta   90.00
_cell.angle_gamma   90.00
#
_symmetry.space_group_name_H-M   'P 1'
#
loop_
_entity.id
_entity.type
_entity.pdbx_description
1 polymer ?
#
loop_
_entity_poly.entity_id
_entity_poly.type
_entity_poly.pdbx_seq_one_letter_code
_entity_poly.pdbx_strand_id
1 'polypeptide(L)'
;MTQEERVHSVMDVGFTERQARFLVLVLRHAGVCIPRQYASFAGITNGARRCNAFFAKLVRRGYATENDCVHNRARLYHVHHKPLYAPPSRVTAPRR
;
A
#
# COMPACT_ATOMS: atom_id res chain seq x y z
N MET A 1 10.81 10.16 -11.52
CA MET A 1 10.14 9.67 -10.30
C MET A 1 11.08 8.80 -9.48
N THR A 2 11.87 9.43 -8.61
CA THR A 2 12.81 8.80 -7.66
C THR A 2 12.05 8.01 -6.60
N GLN A 3 12.73 7.15 -5.85
CA GLN A 3 12.09 6.35 -4.80
C GLN A 3 11.44 7.22 -3.71
N GLU A 4 12.06 8.35 -3.39
CA GLU A 4 11.57 9.31 -2.40
C GLU A 4 10.29 10.01 -2.87
N GLU A 5 10.24 10.43 -4.13
CA GLU A 5 9.05 11.03 -4.74
C GLU A 5 7.85 10.06 -4.69
N ARG A 6 8.10 8.76 -4.91
CA ARG A 6 7.06 7.72 -4.82
C ARG A 6 6.58 7.50 -3.39
N VAL A 7 7.50 7.52 -2.43
CA VAL A 7 7.15 7.43 -1.00
C VAL A 7 6.30 8.64 -0.61
N HIS A 8 6.67 9.84 -1.05
CA HIS A 8 5.93 11.07 -0.76
C HIS A 8 4.52 11.04 -1.36
N SER A 9 4.36 10.62 -2.61
CA SER A 9 3.03 10.47 -3.23
C SER A 9 2.13 9.49 -2.48
N VAL A 10 2.68 8.40 -1.94
CA VAL A 10 1.90 7.45 -1.13
C VAL A 10 1.59 8.03 0.26
N MET A 11 2.48 8.86 0.82
CA MET A 11 2.22 9.57 2.07
C MET A 11 1.08 10.59 1.91
N ASP A 12 1.00 11.30 0.77
CA ASP A 12 -0.07 12.26 0.47
C ASP A 12 -1.47 11.62 0.44
N VAL A 13 -1.54 10.32 0.14
CA VAL A 13 -2.79 9.53 0.20
C VAL A 13 -3.21 9.26 1.66
N GLY A 14 -2.36 9.56 2.64
CA GLY A 14 -2.61 9.37 4.07
C GLY A 14 -2.10 8.05 4.62
N PHE A 15 -0.99 7.55 4.09
CA PHE A 15 -0.23 6.43 4.66
C PHE A 15 0.96 6.97 5.46
N THR A 16 1.39 6.21 6.48
CA THR A 16 2.61 6.58 7.21
C THR A 16 3.84 6.32 6.35
N GLU A 17 4.94 7.00 6.62
CA GLU A 17 6.19 6.81 5.88
C GLU A 17 6.63 5.33 5.82
N ARG A 18 6.49 4.60 6.94
CA ARG A 18 6.78 3.17 7.01
C ARG A 18 5.91 2.34 6.06
N GLN A 19 4.61 2.67 5.97
CA GLN A 19 3.68 2.01 5.05
C GLN A 19 3.99 2.36 3.60
N ALA A 20 4.32 3.62 3.33
CA ALA A 20 4.66 4.12 2.01
C ALA A 20 5.92 3.46 1.45
N ARG A 21 6.99 3.36 2.26
CA ARG A 21 8.23 2.66 1.89
C ARG A 21 7.98 1.19 1.54
N PHE A 22 7.14 0.50 2.31
CA PHE A 22 6.76 -0.88 2.01
C PHE A 22 5.95 -0.99 0.71
N LEU A 23 4.96 -0.12 0.49
CA LEU A 23 4.15 -0.12 -0.73
C LEU A 23 5.00 0.10 -1.98
N VAL A 24 5.93 1.05 -1.93
CA VAL A 24 6.87 1.32 -3.04
C VAL A 24 7.75 0.09 -3.32
N LEU A 25 8.20 -0.60 -2.27
CA LEU A 25 8.97 -1.85 -2.41
C LEU A 25 8.13 -2.93 -3.12
N VAL A 26 6.90 -3.18 -2.66
CA VAL A 26 6.00 -4.18 -3.24
C VAL A 26 5.70 -3.86 -4.72
N LEU A 27 5.36 -2.60 -5.00
CA LEU A 27 5.07 -2.10 -6.34
C LEU A 27 6.27 -2.21 -7.30
N ARG A 28 7.50 -2.22 -6.77
CA ARG A 28 8.72 -2.37 -7.58
C ARG A 28 8.97 -3.82 -8.00
N HIS A 29 8.60 -4.79 -7.17
CA HIS A 29 8.97 -6.19 -7.40
C HIS A 29 7.88 -7.00 -8.12
N ALA A 30 6.61 -6.86 -7.71
CA ALA A 30 5.53 -7.65 -8.32
C ALA A 30 4.13 -7.03 -8.13
N GLY A 31 3.98 -6.03 -7.26
CA GLY A 31 2.68 -5.54 -6.82
C GLY A 31 1.97 -6.50 -5.85
N VAL A 32 2.57 -7.64 -5.50
CA VAL A 32 1.95 -8.65 -4.64
C VAL A 32 2.67 -8.74 -3.30
N CYS A 33 1.93 -8.77 -2.19
CA CYS A 33 2.50 -8.95 -0.87
C CYS A 33 1.59 -9.74 0.07
N ILE A 34 2.18 -10.33 1.11
CA ILE A 34 1.45 -11.02 2.19
C ILE A 34 1.62 -10.28 3.53
N PRO A 35 0.65 -10.35 4.47
CA PRO A 35 0.72 -9.65 5.76
C PRO A 35 1.97 -9.96 6.57
N ARG A 36 2.48 -11.19 6.44
CA ARG A 36 3.70 -11.64 7.11
C ARG A 36 4.95 -10.89 6.63
N GLN A 37 5.02 -10.54 5.34
CA GLN A 37 6.12 -9.73 4.80
C GLN A 37 6.08 -8.31 5.39
N TYR A 38 4.89 -7.72 5.49
CA TYR A 38 4.75 -6.40 6.10
C TYR A 38 5.07 -6.42 7.60
N ALA A 39 4.60 -7.41 8.33
CA ALA A 39 4.91 -7.60 9.74
C ALA A 39 6.42 -7.74 9.97
N SER A 40 7.10 -8.54 9.15
CA SER A 40 8.57 -8.67 9.19
C SER A 40 9.28 -7.35 8.84
N PHE A 41 8.82 -6.62 7.82
CA PHE A 41 9.41 -5.35 7.40
C PHE A 41 9.21 -4.24 8.44
N ALA A 42 8.02 -4.17 9.04
CA ALA A 42 7.65 -3.15 10.00
C ALA A 42 8.11 -3.45 11.43
N GLY A 43 8.64 -4.65 11.68
CA GLY A 43 9.01 -5.14 13.01
C GLY A 43 7.81 -5.32 13.94
N ILE A 44 6.65 -5.72 13.40
CA ILE A 44 5.39 -5.85 14.14
C ILE A 44 5.02 -7.33 14.25
N THR A 45 4.37 -7.72 15.34
CA THR A 45 3.81 -9.07 15.51
C THR A 45 2.86 -9.43 14.36
N ASN A 46 3.04 -10.64 13.81
CA ASN A 46 2.13 -11.21 12.82
C ASN A 46 0.69 -11.23 13.37
N GLY A 47 -0.27 -10.73 12.60
CA GLY A 47 -1.69 -10.64 13.02
C GLY A 47 -2.01 -9.45 13.95
N ALA A 48 -1.06 -8.55 14.22
CA ALA A 48 -1.35 -7.34 14.98
C ALA A 48 -2.47 -6.52 14.32
N ARG A 49 -3.34 -5.94 15.14
CA ARG A 49 -4.47 -5.08 14.69
C ARG A 49 -4.02 -3.99 13.71
N ARG A 50 -2.81 -3.43 13.90
CA ARG A 50 -2.20 -2.42 13.02
C ARG A 50 -1.88 -2.94 11.62
N CYS A 51 -1.46 -4.20 11.52
CA CYS A 51 -1.21 -4.88 10.23
C CYS A 51 -2.54 -5.11 9.49
N ASN A 52 -3.51 -5.72 10.17
CA ASN A 52 -4.82 -6.00 9.57
C ASN A 52 -5.57 -4.72 9.17
N ALA A 53 -5.52 -3.67 10.01
CA ALA A 53 -6.15 -2.39 9.70
C ALA A 53 -5.51 -1.68 8.49
N PHE A 54 -4.20 -1.88 8.27
CA PHE A 54 -3.51 -1.36 7.10
C PHE A 54 -4.01 -2.03 5.81
N PHE A 55 -4.04 -3.36 5.76
CA PHE A 55 -4.55 -4.10 4.60
C PHE A 55 -6.04 -3.85 4.38
N ALA A 56 -6.85 -3.80 5.44
CA ALA A 56 -8.26 -3.42 5.35
C ALA A 56 -8.44 -2.02 4.76
N LYS A 57 -7.57 -1.05 5.11
CA LYS A 57 -7.60 0.30 4.53
C LYS A 57 -7.25 0.28 3.04
N LEU A 58 -6.27 -0.52 2.62
CA LEU A 58 -5.89 -0.68 1.21
C LEU A 58 -7.03 -1.25 0.38
N VAL A 59 -7.65 -2.32 0.86
CA VAL A 59 -8.78 -2.98 0.18
C VAL A 59 -9.99 -2.06 0.13
N ARG A 60 -10.35 -1.42 1.25
CA ARG A 60 -11.49 -0.49 1.32
C ARG A 60 -11.36 0.69 0.35
N ARG A 61 -10.14 1.15 0.09
CA ARG A 61 -9.88 2.24 -0.85
C ARG A 61 -9.65 1.77 -2.29
N GLY A 62 -9.73 0.46 -2.57
CA GLY A 62 -9.51 -0.11 -3.89
C GLY A 62 -8.05 -0.10 -4.35
N TYR A 63 -7.10 0.16 -3.45
CA TYR A 63 -5.67 0.11 -3.77
C TYR A 63 -5.13 -1.31 -3.81
N ALA A 64 -5.77 -2.25 -3.11
CA ALA A 64 -5.39 -3.65 -3.14
C ALA A 64 -6.61 -4.56 -3.27
N THR A 65 -6.43 -5.70 -3.92
CA THR A 65 -7.39 -6.80 -3.94
C THR A 65 -6.89 -7.90 -3.02
N GLU A 66 -7.75 -8.36 -2.12
CA GLU A 66 -7.51 -9.56 -1.33
C GLU A 66 -7.81 -10.78 -2.20
N ASN A 67 -6.82 -11.68 -2.31
CA ASN A 67 -6.98 -12.99 -2.88
C ASN A 67 -6.79 -14.03 -1.77
N ASP A 68 -7.87 -14.74 -1.47
CA ASP A 68 -7.83 -15.88 -0.58
C ASP A 68 -7.25 -17.07 -1.33
N CYS A 69 -6.00 -17.43 -1.01
CA CYS A 69 -5.42 -18.66 -1.51
C CYS A 69 -6.09 -19.85 -0.80
N VAL A 70 -7.07 -20.47 -1.48
CA VAL A 70 -7.91 -21.59 -1.00
C VAL A 70 -7.11 -22.72 -0.34
N HIS A 71 -5.88 -22.98 -0.80
CA HIS A 71 -5.06 -24.09 -0.32
C HIS A 71 -4.07 -23.76 0.82
N ASN A 72 -3.77 -22.50 1.11
CA ASN A 72 -2.65 -22.17 2.01
C ASN A 72 -2.99 -21.18 3.13
N ARG A 73 -4.27 -20.93 3.45
CA ARG A 73 -4.71 -19.94 4.48
C ARG A 73 -3.98 -18.58 4.41
N ALA A 74 -3.32 -18.30 3.28
CA ALA A 74 -2.37 -17.23 3.12
C ALA A 74 -3.13 -16.13 2.40
N ARG A 75 -3.38 -15.04 3.12
CA ARG A 75 -4.00 -13.85 2.54
C ARG A 75 -2.97 -13.18 1.65
N LEU A 76 -3.24 -13.17 0.35
CA LEU A 76 -2.41 -12.53 -0.64
C LEU A 76 -3.06 -11.22 -1.04
N TYR A 77 -2.32 -10.12 -0.98
CA TYR A 77 -2.80 -8.81 -1.38
C TYR A 77 -2.10 -8.38 -2.67
N HIS A 78 -2.89 -8.12 -3.70
CA HIS A 78 -2.40 -7.55 -4.95
C HIS A 78 -2.66 -6.04 -4.93
N VAL A 79 -1.60 -5.25 -4.82
CA VAL A 79 -1.61 -3.78 -4.85
C VAL A 79 -1.62 -3.29 -6.29
N HIS A 80 -2.64 -2.51 -6.65
CA HIS A 80 -2.77 -1.92 -7.97
C HIS A 80 -1.90 -0.66 -8.08
N HIS A 81 -1.06 -0.61 -9.11
CA HIS A 81 -0.13 0.49 -9.36
C HIS A 81 -0.83 1.81 -9.76
N LYS A 82 -1.95 1.72 -10.49
CA LYS A 82 -2.55 2.88 -11.18
C LYS A 82 -3.00 4.05 -10.28
N PRO A 83 -3.64 3.83 -9.11
CA PRO A 83 -4.14 4.95 -8.30
C PRO A 83 -3.14 5.47 -7.26
N LEU A 84 -1.96 4.85 -7.09
CA LEU A 84 -0.91 5.31 -6.15
C LEU A 84 0.15 6.20 -6.80
N TYR A 85 0.26 6.14 -8.15
CA TYR A 85 1.18 6.96 -8.94
C TYR A 85 0.47 8.05 -9.74
N ALA A 86 -0.87 8.10 -9.68
CA ALA A 86 -1.58 9.24 -10.22
C ALA A 86 -1.06 10.46 -9.43
N PRO A 87 -0.47 11.47 -10.09
CA PRO A 87 -0.15 12.71 -9.40
C PRO A 87 -1.44 13.16 -8.69
N PRO A 88 -1.39 13.69 -7.46
CA PRO A 88 -2.54 14.39 -6.93
C PRO A 88 -2.93 15.36 -8.02
N SER A 89 -4.10 15.16 -8.64
CA SER A 89 -4.60 16.03 -9.69
C SER A 89 -4.52 17.41 -9.07
N ARG A 90 -3.55 18.21 -9.52
CA ARG A 90 -3.26 19.53 -8.97
C ARG A 90 -4.59 20.26 -9.03
N VAL A 91 -5.24 20.41 -7.88
CA VAL A 91 -6.49 21.14 -7.78
C VAL A 91 -6.14 22.52 -8.29
N THR A 92 -6.61 22.79 -9.50
CA THR A 92 -6.31 24.02 -10.20
C THR A 92 -7.12 25.06 -9.44
N ALA A 93 -6.41 25.93 -8.72
CA ALA A 93 -7.01 27.04 -8.01
C ALA A 93 -7.94 27.79 -8.98
N PRO A 94 -9.19 28.09 -8.60
CA PRO A 94 -10.07 28.86 -9.46
C PRO A 94 -9.48 30.26 -9.61
N ARG A 95 -9.04 30.58 -10.82
CA ARG A 95 -8.87 31.97 -11.24
C ARG A 95 -10.25 32.51 -11.59
N ARG A 96 -10.85 33.25 -10.67
CA ARG A 96 -11.50 34.55 -10.92
C ARG A 96 -12.16 35.08 -9.65
#